data_AF-A0A6L8HCF0-F1
#
_entry.id   AF-A0A6L8HCF0-F1
#
_cell.length_a   1.000
_cell.length_b   1.000
_cell.length_c   1.000
_cell.angle_alpha   90.00
_cell.angle_beta   90.00
_cell.angle_gamma   90.00
#
_symmetry.space_group_name_H-M   'P 1'
#
loop_
_entity.id
_entity.type
_entity.pdbx_description
1 polymer ?
#
loop_
_entity_poly.entity_id
_entity_poly.type
_entity_poly.pdbx_seq_one_letter_code
_entity_poly.pdbx_strand_id
1 'polypeptide(L)'
;MLARLVAYRDPFGPDLATEEDSVAPVAAVRTDPPGFLLKAFVTSVVDLLHDPDVFLQRMIGNMPIAMFFLLPFLALALKICYLRKRRYLIEHLVFAIHVQTFIFLSLGTALLMPAGTFGDLARLFLIVAAELYYLIALRRFYGDGWIRTLFKGFVVEWLYFWVLLPGFLVVLFLTG
;
A
#
# COMPACT_ATOMS: atom_id res chain seq x y z
N MET A 1 8.94 41.60 60.58
CA MET A 1 9.39 40.79 61.72
C MET A 1 8.14 40.44 62.52
N LEU A 2 7.89 39.13 62.71
CA LEU A 2 6.87 38.49 63.56
C LEU A 2 5.45 38.31 63.03
N ALA A 3 5.22 37.06 62.61
CA ALA A 3 3.95 36.37 62.48
C ALA A 3 3.29 36.06 63.84
N ARG A 4 1.95 36.00 63.87
CA ARG A 4 1.05 35.08 64.64
C ARG A 4 -0.39 35.64 64.54
N LEU A 5 -1.27 35.11 63.69
CA LEU A 5 -2.09 33.88 63.85
C LEU A 5 -3.14 33.94 64.97
N VAL A 6 -4.42 33.77 64.54
CA VAL A 6 -5.49 32.96 65.18
C VAL A 6 -6.18 33.66 66.37
N ALA A 7 -7.51 33.71 66.55
CA ALA A 7 -8.72 33.04 66.06
C ALA A 7 -9.87 34.08 66.16
N TYR A 8 -11.11 33.93 65.70
CA TYR A 8 -12.07 32.92 66.14
C TYR A 8 -13.45 33.30 65.59
N ARG A 9 -14.07 32.36 64.87
CA ARG A 9 -15.51 31.96 64.83
C ARG A 9 -16.57 33.05 65.06
N ASP A 10 -17.54 33.19 64.16
CA ASP A 10 -18.88 32.56 64.23
C ASP A 10 -19.77 33.12 63.06
N PRO A 11 -21.03 32.71 62.79
CA PRO A 11 -21.92 31.70 63.39
C PRO A 11 -22.90 30.94 62.42
N PHE A 12 -22.77 30.92 61.09
CA PHE A 12 -23.84 30.35 60.23
C PHE A 12 -23.40 29.19 59.32
N GLY A 13 -23.63 27.95 59.77
CA GLY A 13 -23.97 26.85 58.86
C GLY A 13 -25.48 26.84 58.57
N PRO A 14 -26.07 25.85 57.85
CA PRO A 14 -25.51 24.64 57.25
C PRO A 14 -25.91 24.43 55.76
N ASP A 15 -25.58 23.26 55.21
CA ASP A 15 -26.19 22.64 54.02
C ASP A 15 -25.95 23.29 52.65
N LEU A 16 -24.87 22.87 51.98
CA LEU A 16 -25.00 22.04 50.77
C LEU A 16 -23.85 21.05 50.78
N ALA A 17 -24.15 19.90 51.39
CA ALA A 17 -23.39 18.69 51.23
C ALA A 17 -23.16 18.41 49.74
N THR A 18 -22.00 17.79 49.48
CA THR A 18 -21.83 16.73 48.49
C THR A 18 -22.09 17.11 47.04
N GLU A 19 -21.02 17.26 46.25
CA GLU A 19 -20.85 16.49 44.98
C GLU A 19 -19.69 16.94 44.07
N GLU A 20 -18.89 17.96 44.39
CA GLU A 20 -17.87 18.44 43.44
C GLU A 20 -16.43 17.95 43.65
N ASP A 21 -16.19 16.96 44.52
CA ASP A 21 -14.85 16.37 44.73
C ASP A 21 -14.58 15.12 43.86
N SER A 22 -15.36 14.88 42.80
CA SER A 22 -15.25 13.65 41.98
C SER A 22 -15.40 13.85 40.47
N VAL A 23 -14.85 14.93 39.92
CA VAL A 23 -14.59 14.99 38.47
C VAL A 23 -13.17 15.47 38.23
N ALA A 24 -12.23 14.53 38.32
CA ALA A 24 -10.95 14.66 37.63
C ALA A 24 -11.19 15.11 36.18
N PRO A 25 -10.33 15.93 35.56
CA PRO A 25 -10.49 16.29 34.17
C PRO A 25 -10.21 15.04 33.31
N VAL A 26 -11.24 14.23 33.08
CA VAL A 26 -11.26 13.09 32.15
C VAL A 26 -11.24 13.56 30.69
N ALA A 27 -11.06 14.86 30.44
CA ALA A 27 -11.08 15.47 29.11
C ALA A 27 -9.70 15.91 28.61
N ALA A 28 -8.66 15.10 28.83
CA ALA A 28 -7.37 15.28 28.17
C ALA A 28 -6.81 13.98 27.57
N VAL A 29 -7.68 13.07 27.13
CA VAL A 29 -7.31 12.22 26.00
C VAL A 29 -7.67 13.02 24.76
N ARG A 30 -6.72 13.83 24.31
CA ARG A 30 -6.69 14.31 22.92
C ARG A 30 -6.48 13.07 22.04
N THR A 31 -7.55 12.31 21.82
CA THR A 31 -7.62 11.44 20.65
C THR A 31 -7.79 12.38 19.48
N ASP A 32 -6.71 12.72 18.79
CA ASP A 32 -6.84 13.14 17.40
C ASP A 32 -7.20 11.86 16.63
N PRO A 33 -8.47 11.55 16.26
CA PRO A 33 -8.70 10.56 15.22
C PRO A 33 -8.00 11.04 13.94
N PRO A 34 -7.63 10.14 13.03
CA PRO A 34 -6.51 10.26 12.10
C PRO A 34 -6.77 11.29 10.99
N GLY A 35 -6.79 12.57 11.34
CA GLY A 35 -7.01 13.67 10.41
C GLY A 35 -5.97 13.70 9.29
N PHE A 36 -4.78 13.15 9.54
CA PHE A 36 -3.79 12.94 8.49
C PHE A 36 -4.30 11.95 7.43
N LEU A 37 -4.83 10.79 7.81
CA LEU A 37 -5.34 9.79 6.85
C LEU A 37 -6.51 10.36 6.06
N LEU A 38 -7.39 11.09 6.74
CA LEU A 38 -8.50 11.77 6.10
C LEU A 38 -8.02 12.86 5.13
N LYS A 39 -6.98 13.62 5.51
CA LYS A 39 -6.37 14.65 4.67
C LYS A 39 -5.68 14.05 3.45
N ALA A 40 -4.89 12.99 3.60
CA ALA A 40 -4.21 12.29 2.51
C ALA A 40 -5.22 11.62 1.55
N PHE A 41 -6.32 11.08 2.08
CA PHE A 41 -7.40 10.53 1.26
C PHE A 41 -8.14 11.64 0.50
N VAL A 42 -8.48 12.75 1.17
CA VAL A 42 -9.15 13.89 0.54
C VAL A 42 -8.27 14.52 -0.54
N THR A 43 -6.97 14.72 -0.30
CA THR A 43 -6.06 15.24 -1.33
C THR A 43 -5.93 14.27 -2.50
N SER A 44 -5.83 12.96 -2.25
CA SER A 44 -5.80 11.95 -3.32
C SER A 44 -7.08 11.97 -4.18
N VAL A 45 -8.25 12.17 -3.57
CA VAL A 45 -9.53 12.26 -4.30
C VAL A 45 -9.66 13.60 -5.03
N VAL A 46 -9.22 14.70 -4.44
CA VAL A 46 -9.23 16.03 -5.08
C VAL A 46 -8.28 16.06 -6.28
N ASP A 47 -7.09 15.49 -6.15
CA ASP A 47 -6.11 15.37 -7.24
C ASP A 47 -6.63 14.48 -8.38
N LEU A 48 -7.32 13.37 -8.05
CA LEU A 48 -7.96 12.50 -9.04
C LEU A 48 -9.09 13.22 -9.81
N LEU A 49 -9.81 14.14 -9.15
CA LEU A 49 -10.93 14.87 -9.74
C LEU A 49 -10.51 16.12 -10.52
N HIS A 50 -9.41 16.79 -10.14
CA HIS A 50 -8.94 18.01 -10.81
C HIS A 50 -8.02 17.72 -12.00
N ASP A 51 -7.02 16.85 -11.83
CA ASP A 51 -5.97 16.65 -12.83
C ASP A 51 -5.60 15.16 -12.94
N PRO A 52 -6.45 14.34 -13.61
CA PRO A 52 -6.21 12.90 -13.73
C PRO A 52 -4.86 12.60 -14.39
N ASP A 53 -4.38 13.47 -15.28
CA ASP A 53 -3.09 13.31 -15.97
C ASP A 53 -1.89 13.49 -15.04
N VAL A 54 -1.93 14.49 -14.14
CA VAL A 54 -0.87 14.73 -13.16
C VAL A 54 -0.85 13.61 -12.13
N PHE A 55 -2.03 13.15 -11.72
CA PHE A 55 -2.17 11.97 -10.86
C PHE A 55 -1.56 10.73 -11.54
N LEU A 56 -1.92 10.45 -12.81
CA LEU A 56 -1.38 9.30 -13.56
C LEU A 56 0.14 9.36 -13.68
N GLN A 57 0.72 10.53 -13.98
CA GLN A 57 2.17 10.69 -14.09
C GLN A 57 2.89 10.40 -12.77
N ARG A 58 2.34 10.86 -11.64
CA ARG A 58 2.88 10.55 -10.30
C ARG A 58 2.78 9.05 -9.99
N MET A 59 1.65 8.41 -10.32
CA MET A 59 1.49 6.96 -10.14
C MET A 59 2.54 6.18 -10.94
N ILE A 60 2.70 6.51 -12.24
CA ILE A 60 3.63 5.83 -13.14
C ILE A 60 5.07 6.02 -12.68
N GLY A 61 5.44 7.22 -12.21
CA GLY A 61 6.79 7.50 -11.68
C GLY A 61 7.16 6.69 -10.44
N ASN A 62 6.18 6.41 -9.57
CA ASN A 62 6.40 5.69 -8.32
C ASN A 62 6.19 4.16 -8.43
N MET A 63 5.59 3.69 -9.53
CA MET A 63 5.30 2.28 -9.76
C MET A 63 6.52 1.36 -9.65
N PRO A 64 7.71 1.68 -10.23
CA PRO A 64 8.86 0.78 -10.18
C PRO A 64 9.40 0.58 -8.76
N ILE A 65 9.41 1.63 -7.95
CA ILE A 65 9.88 1.60 -6.56
C ILE A 65 8.96 0.71 -5.72
N ALA A 66 7.64 0.89 -5.86
CA ALA A 66 6.65 0.06 -5.18
C ALA A 66 6.80 -1.42 -5.57
N MET A 67 6.89 -1.71 -6.87
CA MET A 67 7.02 -3.10 -7.36
C MET A 67 8.30 -3.79 -6.89
N PHE A 68 9.41 -3.06 -6.74
CA PHE A 68 10.67 -3.62 -6.23
C PHE A 68 10.56 -4.02 -4.76
N PHE A 69 9.94 -3.18 -3.92
CA PHE A 69 9.67 -3.51 -2.51
C PHE A 69 8.73 -4.70 -2.36
N LEU A 70 7.86 -4.93 -3.35
CA LEU A 70 6.92 -6.04 -3.37
C LEU A 70 7.50 -7.37 -3.89
N LEU A 71 8.70 -7.40 -4.44
CA LEU A 71 9.36 -8.64 -4.88
C LEU A 71 9.42 -9.74 -3.81
N PRO A 72 9.82 -9.49 -2.54
CA PRO A 72 9.78 -10.51 -1.49
C PRO A 72 8.35 -11.03 -1.23
N PHE A 73 7.34 -10.18 -1.35
CA PHE A 73 5.95 -10.58 -1.20
C PHE A 73 5.45 -11.41 -2.39
N LEU A 74 5.85 -11.08 -3.62
CA LEU A 74 5.56 -11.89 -4.81
C LEU A 74 6.20 -13.27 -4.71
N ALA A 75 7.46 -13.34 -4.28
CA ALA A 75 8.16 -14.60 -4.04
C ALA A 75 7.48 -15.44 -2.94
N LEU A 76 6.98 -14.78 -1.89
CA LEU A 76 6.23 -15.42 -0.83
C LEU A 76 4.86 -15.94 -1.32
N ALA A 77 4.13 -15.14 -2.10
CA ALA A 77 2.87 -15.54 -2.74
C ALA A 77 3.06 -16.76 -3.65
N LEU A 78 4.12 -16.77 -4.46
CA LEU A 78 4.53 -17.91 -5.26
C LEU A 78 4.85 -19.13 -4.39
N LYS A 79 5.60 -18.95 -3.31
CA LYS A 79 5.92 -20.04 -2.37
C LYS A 79 4.65 -20.65 -1.76
N ILE A 80 3.67 -19.83 -1.39
CA ILE A 80 2.39 -20.30 -0.83
C ILE A 80 1.61 -21.09 -1.90
N CYS A 81 1.49 -20.57 -3.13
CA CYS A 81 0.75 -21.23 -4.20
C CYS A 81 1.44 -22.50 -4.74
N TYR A 82 2.76 -22.57 -4.65
CA TYR A 82 3.58 -23.67 -5.15
C TYR A 82 4.26 -24.50 -4.05
N LEU A 83 3.69 -24.50 -2.83
CA LEU A 83 4.25 -25.17 -1.65
C LEU A 83 4.55 -26.67 -1.87
N ARG A 84 3.79 -27.33 -2.76
CA ARG A 84 3.95 -28.75 -3.10
C ARG A 84 5.24 -29.07 -3.89
N LYS A 85 5.89 -28.07 -4.50
CA LYS A 85 7.06 -28.29 -5.39
C LYS A 85 8.41 -28.30 -4.65
N ARG A 86 8.42 -28.16 -3.32
CA ARG A 86 9.62 -28.19 -2.44
C ARG A 86 10.82 -27.40 -2.97
N ARG A 87 10.59 -26.20 -3.50
CA ARG A 87 11.65 -25.28 -3.93
C ARG A 87 11.98 -24.28 -2.85
N TYR A 88 13.22 -23.78 -2.85
CA TYR A 88 13.65 -22.78 -1.88
C TYR A 88 13.04 -21.41 -2.19
N LEU A 89 12.83 -20.57 -1.16
CA LEU A 89 12.33 -19.19 -1.33
C LEU A 89 13.20 -18.39 -2.32
N ILE A 90 14.51 -18.63 -2.31
CA ILE A 90 15.48 -18.00 -3.22
C ILE A 90 15.15 -18.33 -4.68
N GLU A 91 14.73 -19.56 -5.00
CA GLU A 91 14.37 -19.94 -6.37
C GLU A 91 13.14 -19.14 -6.86
N HIS A 92 12.12 -18.99 -5.99
CA HIS A 92 10.94 -18.17 -6.29
C HIS A 92 11.28 -16.69 -6.41
N LEU A 93 12.22 -16.20 -5.60
CA LEU A 93 12.68 -14.81 -5.64
C LEU A 93 13.47 -14.51 -6.92
N VAL A 94 14.40 -15.38 -7.29
CA VAL A 94 15.15 -15.25 -8.55
C VAL A 94 14.20 -15.29 -9.74
N PHE A 95 13.20 -16.17 -9.74
CA PHE A 95 12.16 -16.21 -10.75
C PHE A 95 11.39 -14.88 -10.83
N ALA A 96 10.92 -14.35 -9.69
CA ALA A 96 10.22 -13.08 -9.62
C ALA A 96 11.07 -11.92 -10.16
N ILE A 97 12.36 -11.87 -9.84
CA ILE A 97 13.28 -10.85 -10.37
C ILE A 97 13.40 -10.94 -11.90
N HIS A 98 13.51 -12.14 -12.48
CA HIS A 98 13.59 -12.31 -13.93
C HIS A 98 12.32 -11.83 -14.64
N VAL A 99 11.16 -12.24 -14.13
CA VAL A 99 9.86 -11.79 -14.65
C VAL A 99 9.73 -10.28 -14.55
N GLN A 100 10.02 -9.71 -13.39
CA GLN A 100 9.85 -8.28 -13.15
C GLN A 100 10.81 -7.44 -14.01
N THR A 101 12.04 -7.93 -14.22
CA THR A 101 13.02 -7.28 -15.12
C THR A 101 12.51 -7.25 -16.55
N PHE A 102 11.92 -8.34 -17.04
CA PHE A 102 11.32 -8.38 -18.37
C PHE A 102 10.14 -7.41 -18.49
N ILE A 103 9.24 -7.38 -17.50
CA ILE A 103 8.10 -6.44 -17.45
C ILE A 103 8.59 -4.99 -17.49
N PHE A 104 9.59 -4.63 -16.69
CA PHE A 104 10.15 -3.27 -16.70
C PHE A 104 10.81 -2.91 -18.02
N LEU A 105 11.50 -3.86 -18.66
CA LEU A 105 12.09 -3.65 -19.97
C LEU A 105 11.01 -3.42 -21.05
N SER A 106 9.94 -4.22 -21.02
CA SER A 106 8.78 -4.07 -21.90
C SER A 106 8.05 -2.74 -21.67
N LEU A 107 7.78 -2.36 -20.42
CA LEU A 107 7.17 -1.06 -20.09
C LEU A 107 8.07 0.09 -20.53
N GLY A 108 9.36 0.07 -20.18
CA GLY A 108 10.31 1.12 -20.56
C GLY A 108 10.35 1.30 -22.08
N THR A 109 10.37 0.20 -22.83
CA THR A 109 10.33 0.23 -24.30
C THR A 109 8.98 0.76 -24.82
N ALA A 110 7.87 0.39 -24.19
CA ALA A 110 6.54 0.86 -24.55
C ALA A 110 6.37 2.38 -24.32
N LEU A 111 6.96 2.92 -23.24
CA LEU A 111 6.97 4.36 -22.97
C LEU A 111 7.75 5.16 -24.03
N LEU A 112 8.78 4.56 -24.62
CA LEU A 112 9.58 5.19 -25.68
C LEU A 112 8.88 5.18 -27.05
N MET A 113 7.82 4.37 -27.24
CA MET A 113 7.10 4.34 -28.51
C MET A 113 6.37 5.67 -28.75
N PRO A 114 6.38 6.21 -29.97
CA PRO A 114 5.62 7.42 -30.29
C PRO A 114 4.11 7.16 -30.21
N ALA A 115 3.32 8.21 -29.98
CA ALA A 115 1.86 8.10 -30.07
C ALA A 115 1.41 7.92 -31.53
N GLY A 116 0.30 7.21 -31.74
CA GLY A 116 -0.28 6.94 -33.04
C GLY A 116 -0.39 5.44 -33.34
N THR A 117 -1.11 5.09 -34.41
CA THR A 117 -1.58 3.71 -34.67
C THR A 117 -0.49 2.67 -34.57
N PHE A 118 0.68 2.91 -35.17
CA PHE A 118 1.81 1.96 -35.13
C PHE A 118 2.42 1.84 -33.72
N GLY A 119 2.62 2.97 -33.04
CA GLY A 119 3.17 2.98 -31.68
C GLY A 119 2.21 2.38 -30.65
N ASP A 120 0.91 2.61 -30.80
CA ASP A 120 -0.12 2.04 -29.93
C ASP A 120 -0.25 0.52 -30.14
N LEU A 121 -0.16 0.03 -31.38
CA LEU A 121 -0.06 -1.41 -31.65
C LEU A 121 1.21 -2.01 -31.06
N ALA A 122 2.36 -1.33 -31.17
CA ALA A 122 3.62 -1.78 -30.59
C ALA A 122 3.55 -1.83 -29.05
N ARG A 123 2.96 -0.82 -28.40
CA ARG A 123 2.73 -0.79 -26.95
C ARG A 123 1.82 -1.95 -26.52
N LEU A 124 0.70 -2.14 -27.21
CA LEU A 124 -0.22 -3.26 -26.94
C LEU A 124 0.49 -4.60 -27.09
N PHE A 125 1.27 -4.78 -28.17
CA PHE A 125 2.05 -5.98 -28.39
C PHE A 125 3.05 -6.24 -27.25
N LEU A 126 3.77 -5.22 -26.79
CA LEU A 126 4.73 -5.35 -25.68
C LEU A 126 4.04 -5.73 -24.36
N ILE A 127 2.88 -5.14 -24.06
CA ILE A 127 2.10 -5.46 -22.86
C ILE A 127 1.61 -6.92 -22.93
N VAL A 128 1.04 -7.33 -24.05
CA VAL A 128 0.56 -8.71 -24.24
C VAL A 128 1.74 -9.69 -24.22
N ALA A 129 2.88 -9.34 -24.81
CA ALA A 129 4.08 -10.17 -24.79
C ALA A 129 4.64 -10.33 -23.36
N ALA A 130 4.60 -9.29 -22.53
CA ALA A 130 4.98 -9.35 -21.12
C ALA A 130 4.10 -10.33 -20.33
N GLU A 131 2.79 -10.27 -20.54
CA GLU A 131 1.82 -11.16 -19.90
C GLU A 131 2.00 -12.63 -20.34
N LEU A 132 2.15 -12.84 -21.66
CA LEU A 132 2.43 -14.17 -22.20
C LEU A 132 3.76 -14.73 -21.69
N TYR A 133 4.80 -13.89 -21.60
CA TYR A 133 6.08 -14.28 -21.04
C TYR A 133 5.93 -14.75 -19.59
N TYR A 134 5.19 -14.02 -18.76
CA TYR A 134 4.91 -14.41 -17.37
C TYR A 134 4.28 -15.80 -17.29
N LEU A 135 3.21 -16.05 -18.06
CA LEU A 135 2.53 -17.34 -18.08
C LEU A 135 3.42 -18.49 -18.57
N ILE A 136 4.20 -18.25 -19.63
CA ILE A 136 5.15 -19.23 -20.17
C ILE A 136 6.26 -19.50 -19.17
N ALA A 137 6.79 -18.47 -18.51
CA ALA A 137 7.83 -18.58 -17.51
C ALA A 137 7.34 -19.38 -16.29
N LEU A 138 6.13 -19.10 -15.79
CA LEU A 138 5.50 -19.88 -14.71
C LEU A 138 5.39 -21.36 -15.11
N ARG A 139 4.88 -21.63 -16.31
CA ARG A 139 4.72 -23.00 -16.81
C ARG A 139 6.06 -23.72 -16.87
N ARG A 140 7.09 -23.08 -17.44
CA ARG A 140 8.41 -23.66 -17.62
C ARG A 140 9.13 -23.88 -16.29
N PHE A 141 8.97 -22.97 -15.34
CA PHE A 141 9.65 -23.04 -14.05
C PHE A 141 8.99 -24.06 -13.10
N TYR A 142 7.66 -24.10 -13.02
CA TYR A 142 6.94 -25.00 -12.09
C TYR A 142 6.53 -26.35 -12.71
N GLY A 143 6.53 -26.46 -14.04
CA GLY A 143 6.22 -27.69 -14.76
C GLY A 143 4.75 -28.14 -14.65
N ASP A 144 3.82 -27.24 -14.34
CA ASP A 144 2.39 -27.54 -14.28
C ASP A 144 1.73 -27.43 -15.67
N GLY A 145 0.59 -28.10 -15.86
CA GLY A 145 -0.21 -27.99 -17.08
C GLY A 145 -0.89 -26.61 -17.21
N TRP A 146 -1.17 -26.17 -18.44
CA TRP A 146 -1.68 -24.81 -18.75
C TRP A 146 -2.84 -24.35 -17.86
N ILE A 147 -3.87 -25.17 -17.66
CA ILE A 147 -5.05 -24.82 -16.85
C ILE A 147 -4.65 -24.55 -15.39
N ARG A 148 -3.75 -25.37 -14.83
CA ARG A 148 -3.27 -25.19 -13.45
C ARG A 148 -2.37 -23.96 -13.34
N THR A 149 -1.56 -23.69 -14.36
CA THR A 149 -0.70 -22.50 -14.40
C THR A 149 -1.51 -21.22 -14.51
N LEU A 150 -2.54 -21.18 -15.35
CA LEU A 150 -3.44 -20.03 -15.47
C LEU A 150 -4.16 -19.75 -14.15
N PHE A 151 -4.76 -20.77 -13.55
CA PHE A 151 -5.46 -20.60 -12.28
C PHE A 151 -4.53 -20.15 -11.15
N LYS A 152 -3.36 -20.80 -11.01
CA LYS A 152 -2.38 -20.41 -9.97
C LYS A 152 -1.75 -19.05 -10.24
N GLY A 153 -1.46 -18.73 -11.49
CA GLY A 153 -0.96 -17.42 -11.91
C GLY A 153 -1.94 -16.32 -11.53
N PHE A 154 -3.22 -16.50 -11.89
CA PHE A 154 -4.27 -15.57 -11.50
C PHE A 154 -4.42 -15.43 -9.98
N VAL A 155 -4.34 -16.52 -9.21
CA VAL A 155 -4.38 -16.46 -7.74
C VAL A 155 -3.16 -15.70 -7.18
N VAL A 156 -1.98 -15.88 -7.77
CA VAL A 156 -0.76 -15.16 -7.37
C VAL A 156 -0.91 -13.67 -7.68
N GLU A 157 -1.40 -13.30 -8.85
CA GLU A 157 -1.66 -11.90 -9.22
C GLU A 157 -2.73 -11.26 -8.33
N TRP A 158 -3.79 -12.01 -8.04
CA TRP A 158 -4.83 -11.55 -7.12
C TRP A 158 -4.27 -11.29 -5.73
N LEU A 159 -3.49 -12.23 -5.18
CA LEU A 159 -2.83 -12.06 -3.89
C LEU A 159 -1.84 -10.89 -3.93
N TYR A 160 -1.09 -10.76 -5.03
CA TYR A 160 -0.16 -9.65 -5.25
C TYR A 160 -0.89 -8.30 -5.28
N PHE A 161 -2.03 -8.20 -5.96
CA PHE A 161 -2.86 -6.99 -6.00
C PHE A 161 -3.31 -6.56 -4.60
N TRP A 162 -3.75 -7.49 -3.76
CA TRP A 162 -4.14 -7.20 -2.38
C TRP A 162 -2.97 -6.74 -1.50
N VAL A 163 -1.75 -7.18 -1.77
CA VAL A 163 -0.55 -6.68 -1.09
C VAL A 163 -0.08 -5.34 -1.66
N LEU A 164 -0.28 -5.12 -2.96
CA LEU A 164 0.11 -3.91 -3.67
C LEU A 164 -0.76 -2.72 -3.28
N LEU A 165 -2.06 -2.91 -3.11
CA LEU A 165 -3.00 -1.85 -2.77
C LEU A 165 -2.60 -1.05 -1.51
N PRO A 166 -2.31 -1.65 -0.34
CA PRO A 166 -1.85 -0.89 0.83
C PRO A 166 -0.45 -0.29 0.64
N GLY A 167 0.46 -0.98 -0.06
CA GLY A 167 1.79 -0.42 -0.39
C GLY A 167 1.66 0.85 -1.23
N PHE A 168 0.72 0.85 -2.17
CA PHE A 168 0.41 2.01 -3.01
C PHE A 168 -0.17 3.17 -2.19
N LEU A 169 -1.08 2.88 -1.25
CA LEU A 169 -1.61 3.88 -0.31
C LEU A 169 -0.51 4.53 0.55
N VAL A 170 0.47 3.73 0.99
CA VAL A 170 1.63 4.26 1.74
C VAL A 170 2.50 5.16 0.85
N VAL A 171 2.75 4.78 -0.40
CA VAL A 171 3.53 5.62 -1.33
C VAL A 171 2.80 6.92 -1.66
N LEU A 172 1.47 6.88 -1.85
CA LEU A 172 0.64 8.07 -2.00
C LEU A 172 0.72 8.97 -0.77
N PHE A 173 0.63 8.40 0.43
CA PHE A 173 0.77 9.11 1.70
C PHE A 173 2.12 9.82 1.83
N LEU A 174 3.21 9.17 1.39
CA LEU A 174 4.56 9.72 1.46
C LEU A 174 4.85 10.81 0.41
N THR A 175 4.08 10.84 -0.68
CA THR A 175 4.29 11.76 -1.82
C THR A 175 3.26 12.90 -1.85
N GLY A 176 2.19 12.82 -1.05
CA GLY A 176 1.12 13.82 -0.93
C GLY A 176 1.31 14.83 0.19
#